data_AF-A0A5C8NNL8-F1
#
_entry.id   AF-A0A5C8NNL8-F1
#
_cell.length_a   1.000
_cell.length_b   1.000
_cell.length_c   1.000
_cell.angle_alpha   90.00
_cell.angle_beta   90.00
_cell.angle_gamma   90.00
#
_symmetry.space_group_name_H-M   'P 1'
#
loop_
_entity.id
_entity.type
_entity.pdbx_description
1 polymer ?
#
loop_
_entity_poly.entity_id
_entity_poly.type
_entity_poly.pdbx_seq_one_letter_code
_entity_poly.pdbx_strand_id
1 'polypeptide(L)' 'MLLVEKVYSKNDVVEMKKPHPCGENRWRIIRMGMDIRIKCLGCNHSVLLPRREFTKKMKKVIEKAAE' A
#
# COMPACT_ATOMS: atom_id res chain seq x y z
N MET A 1 6.53 16.88 -15.50
CA MET A 1 6.29 15.46 -15.14
C MET A 1 6.65 15.28 -13.67
N LEU A 2 5.81 15.76 -12.74
CA LEU A 2 6.08 15.67 -11.32
C LEU A 2 5.62 14.29 -10.83
N LEU A 3 6.55 13.33 -10.80
CA LEU A 3 6.43 12.16 -9.94
C LEU A 3 6.54 12.67 -8.50
N VAL A 4 5.42 13.09 -7.92
CA VAL A 4 5.35 13.36 -6.48
C VAL A 4 5.65 12.03 -5.81
N GLU A 5 6.87 11.90 -5.29
CA GLU A 5 7.30 10.72 -4.55
C GLU A 5 6.45 10.65 -3.28
N LYS A 6 5.40 9.81 -3.31
CA LYS A 6 4.65 9.49 -2.11
C LYS A 6 5.60 8.77 -1.17
N VAL A 7 5.89 9.41 -0.03
CA VAL A 7 6.74 8.84 1.02
C VAL A 7 5.94 7.76 1.77
N TYR A 8 6.42 6.53 1.76
CA TYR A 8 5.89 5.39 2.50
C TYR A 8 7.02 4.47 2.96
N SER A 9 6.82 3.82 4.10
CA SER A 9 7.78 2.96 4.78
C SER A 9 7.26 1.52 4.95
N LYS A 10 8.14 0.61 5.35
CA LYS A 10 7.75 -0.76 5.71
C LYS A 10 6.80 -0.69 6.93
N ASN A 11 5.79 -1.54 6.96
CA ASN A 11 4.72 -1.59 7.96
C ASN A 11 3.70 -0.44 7.90
N ASP A 12 3.86 0.55 7.03
CA ASP A 12 2.83 1.59 6.84
C ASP A 12 1.51 0.99 6.38
N VAL A 13 0.41 1.62 6.78
CA VAL A 13 -0.94 1.32 6.31
C VAL A 13 -1.33 2.36 5.27
N VAL A 14 -1.60 1.90 4.06
CA VAL A 14 -1.95 2.73 2.91
C VAL A 14 -3.35 2.43 2.41
N GLU A 15 -3.96 3.44 1.79
CA GLU A 15 -5.23 3.32 1.08
C GLU A 15 -4.99 3.16 -0.42
N MET A 16 -5.66 2.21 -1.05
CA MET A 16 -5.67 2.07 -2.51
C MET A 16 -6.78 2.91 -3.13
N LYS A 17 -6.58 3.37 -4.37
CA LYS A 17 -7.60 4.10 -5.15
C LYS A 17 -8.82 3.23 -5.44
N LYS A 18 -8.60 1.93 -5.72
CA LYS A 18 -9.68 0.97 -5.90
C LYS A 18 -10.07 0.40 -4.53
N PRO A 19 -11.37 0.36 -4.19
CA PRO A 19 -11.81 -0.30 -2.97
C PRO A 19 -11.52 -1.79 -3.07
N HIS A 20 -11.18 -2.39 -1.93
CA HIS A 20 -10.96 -3.82 -1.84
C HIS A 20 -12.31 -4.54 -1.61
N PRO A 21 -12.58 -5.69 -2.26
CA PRO A 21 -13.87 -6.38 -2.19
C PRO A 21 -14.30 -6.83 -0.78
N CYS A 22 -13.40 -6.89 0.21
CA CYS A 22 -13.80 -7.23 1.58
C CYS A 22 -14.44 -6.07 2.37
N GLY A 23 -14.55 -4.87 1.79
CA GLY A 23 -15.07 -3.67 2.47
C GLY A 23 -14.03 -2.86 3.23
N GLU A 24 -12.91 -3.45 3.61
CA GLU A 24 -11.78 -2.75 4.24
C GLU A 24 -10.70 -2.40 3.20
N ASN A 25 -10.38 -1.12 3.05
CA ASN A 25 -9.41 -0.63 2.06
C ASN A 25 -8.05 -0.23 2.68
N ARG A 26 -7.75 -0.78 3.87
CA ARG A 26 -6.47 -0.63 4.55
C ARG A 26 -5.50 -1.73 4.16
N TRP A 27 -4.35 -1.32 3.66
CA TRP A 27 -3.29 -2.21 3.21
C TRP A 27 -2.00 -1.95 3.98
N ARG A 28 -1.52 -2.95 4.71
CA ARG A 28 -0.22 -2.87 5.37
C ARG A 28 0.89 -3.29 4.42
N ILE A 29 1.94 -2.48 4.32
CA ILE A 29 3.13 -2.80 3.55
C ILE A 29 3.99 -3.81 4.33
N ILE A 30 4.09 -5.03 3.83
CA ILE A 30 4.85 -6.11 4.49
C ILE A 30 6.29 -6.15 3.99
N ARG A 31 6.49 -5.91 2.69
CA ARG A 31 7.80 -5.95 2.04
C ARG A 31 7.94 -4.77 1.09
N MET A 32 9.10 -4.12 1.13
CA MET A 32 9.51 -3.12 0.14
C MET A 32 10.72 -3.61 -0.63
N GLY A 33 10.71 -3.42 -1.94
CA GLY A 33 11.76 -3.84 -2.88
C GLY A 33 11.40 -3.39 -4.30
N MET A 34 11.82 -4.14 -5.31
CA MET A 34 11.31 -3.97 -6.69
C MET A 34 9.80 -4.24 -6.75
N ASP A 35 9.37 -5.28 -6.04
CA ASP A 35 7.97 -5.59 -5.78
C ASP A 35 7.62 -5.27 -4.34
N ILE A 36 6.46 -4.65 -4.16
CA ILE A 36 5.88 -4.31 -2.87
C ILE A 36 4.84 -5.36 -2.55
N ARG A 37 5.01 -6.05 -1.42
CA ARG A 37 3.98 -6.94 -0.89
C ARG A 37 3.12 -6.16 0.10
N ILE A 38 1.84 -6.10 -0.17
CA ILE A 38 0.84 -5.51 0.73
C ILE A 38 -0.10 -6.58 1.26
N LYS A 39 -0.59 -6.39 2.48
CA LYS A 39 -1.57 -7.25 3.13
C LYS A 39 -2.78 -6.44 3.55
N CYS A 40 -3.97 -6.86 3.14
CA CYS A 40 -5.21 -6.26 3.62
C CYS A 40 -5.39 -6.55 5.11
N LEU A 41 -5.73 -5.54 5.89
CA LEU A 41 -5.97 -5.68 7.34
C LEU A 41 -7.35 -6.26 7.68
N GLY A 42 -8.31 -6.23 6.74
CA GLY A 42 -9.66 -6.76 6.98
C GLY A 42 -9.81 -8.26 6.66
N CYS A 43 -9.17 -8.75 5.59
CA CYS A 43 -9.30 -10.15 5.16
C CYS A 43 -7.98 -10.93 5.13
N ASN A 44 -6.87 -10.32 5.59
CA ASN A 44 -5.53 -10.89 5.57
C ASN A 44 -4.98 -11.28 4.18
N HIS A 45 -5.65 -10.91 3.09
CA HIS A 45 -5.21 -11.20 1.74
C HIS A 45 -3.92 -10.44 1.41
N SER A 46 -2.93 -11.12 0.83
CA SER A 46 -1.65 -10.52 0.45
C SER A 46 -1.49 -10.47 -1.07
N VAL A 47 -1.11 -9.29 -1.58
CA VAL A 47 -0.90 -9.04 -3.01
C VAL A 47 0.54 -8.59 -3.23
N LEU A 48 1.18 -9.11 -4.28
CA LEU A 48 2.46 -8.62 -4.78
C LEU A 48 2.20 -7.65 -5.93
N LEU A 49 2.75 -6.44 -5.85
CA LEU A 49 2.63 -5.44 -6.91
C LEU A 49 4.01 -4.85 -7.23
N PRO A 50 4.33 -4.65 -8.51
CA PRO A 50 5.51 -3.87 -8.87
C PRO A 50 5.43 -2.46 -8.29
N ARG A 51 6.56 -1.90 -7.84
CA ARG A 51 6.61 -0.56 -7.21
C ARG A 51 5.90 0.52 -8.05
N ARG A 52 6.11 0.51 -9.37
CA ARG A 52 5.48 1.46 -10.32
C ARG A 52 3.96 1.38 -10.30
N GLU A 53 3.40 0.17 -10.27
CA GLU A 53 1.96 -0.01 -10.18
C GLU A 53 1.41 0.40 -8.82
N PHE A 54 2.10 0.00 -7.74
CA PHE A 54 1.73 0.35 -6.38
C PHE A 54 1.63 1.86 -6.22
N THR A 55 2.65 2.62 -6.63
CA THR A 55 2.64 4.10 -6.50
C THR A 55 1.52 4.75 -7.31
N LYS A 56 1.17 4.21 -8.49
CA LYS A 56 0.03 4.68 -9.30
C LYS A 56 -1.33 4.39 -8.66
N LYS A 57 -1.49 3.19 -8.09
CA LYS A 57 -2.73 2.68 -7.47
C LYS A 57 -2.93 3.18 -6.04
N MET A 58 -1.86 3.53 -5.33
CA MET A 58 -1.90 4.09 -3.98
C MET A 58 -2.54 5.48 -3.99
N LYS A 59 -3.49 5.71 -3.07
CA LYS A 59 -4.16 6.99 -2.90
C LYS A 59 -3.42 7.84 -1.87
N LYS A 60 -3.31 7.38 -0.63
CA LYS A 60 -2.65 8.06 0.50
C LYS A 60 -2.12 7.06 1.53
N VAL A 61 -1.21 7.50 2.41
CA VAL A 61 -0.88 6.78 3.65
C VAL A 61 -1.95 7.12 4.69
N ILE A 62 -2.51 6.12 5.36
CA ILE A 62 -3.51 6.28 6.42
C ILE A 62 -2.82 6.31 7.77
N GLU A 63 -1.92 5.35 8.01
CA GLU A 63 -1.13 5.25 9.24
C GLU A 63 0.32 5.01 8.85
N LYS A 64 1.23 5.80 9.41
CA LYS A 64 2.65 5.50 9.34
C LYS A 64 2.98 4.49 10.42
N ALA A 65 3.88 3.57 10.13
CA ALA A 65 4.50 2.78 11.17
C ALA A 65 5.24 3.75 12.09
N ALA A 66 4.75 3.92 13.31
CA ALA A 66 5.52 4.52 14.37
C ALA A 66 6.75 3.62 14.59
N GLU A 67 7.92 4.23 14.52
CA GLU A 67 9.20 3.58 14.81
C GLU A 67 9.24 3.01 16.24
#